data_AF-A0A924ZLF4-F1
#
_entry.id   AF-A0A924ZLF4-F1
#
_cell.length_a   1.000
_cell.length_b   1.000
_cell.length_c   1.000
_cell.angle_alpha   90.00
_cell.angle_beta   90.00
_cell.angle_gamma   90.00
#
_symmetry.space_group_name_H-M   'P 1'
#
loop_
_entity.id
_entity.type
_entity.pdbx_description
1 polymer ?
#
loop_
_entity_poly.entity_id
_entity_poly.type
_entity_poly.pdbx_seq_one_letter_code
_entity_poly.pdbx_strand_id
1 'polypeptide(L)'
;MAIKLTEKQLELLIHALKNRIDEVKMIVAPLLTELADHENFLSQYDSGNSFTAINYNVINNFEILPWSKKIVQVLFDSQKMMTTNEIVAEIVNRVPGLAEESSTRSSVASILSRRSGKLFKKRDDKYGLIEWNK
;
A
#
# COMPACT_ATOMS: atom_id res chain seq x y z
N MET A 1 -48.12 0.90 -1.35
CA MET A 1 -48.36 0.46 -2.75
C MET A 1 -47.05 -0.08 -3.28
N ALA A 2 -46.96 -1.37 -3.62
CA ALA A 2 -45.73 -1.95 -4.17
C ALA A 2 -45.73 -1.76 -5.68
N ILE A 3 -44.70 -1.12 -6.23
CA ILE A 3 -44.51 -0.98 -7.68
C ILE A 3 -44.15 -2.37 -8.20
N LYS A 4 -45.05 -2.99 -8.97
CA LYS A 4 -44.74 -4.24 -9.69
C LYS A 4 -43.95 -3.89 -10.94
N LEU A 5 -42.69 -4.34 -10.98
CA LEU A 5 -41.87 -4.27 -12.19
C LEU A 5 -42.42 -5.24 -13.23
N THR A 6 -42.36 -4.86 -14.51
CA THR A 6 -42.54 -5.81 -15.61
C THR A 6 -41.33 -6.74 -15.73
N GLU A 7 -41.47 -7.90 -16.37
CA GLU A 7 -40.35 -8.84 -16.58
C GLU A 7 -39.13 -8.15 -17.22
N LYS A 8 -39.35 -7.32 -18.23
CA LYS A 8 -38.28 -6.57 -18.91
C LYS A 8 -37.60 -5.55 -17.98
N GLN A 9 -38.35 -4.90 -17.08
CA GLN A 9 -37.77 -4.00 -16.08
C GLN A 9 -36.98 -4.76 -15.01
N LEU A 10 -37.43 -5.95 -14.64
CA LEU A 10 -36.72 -6.83 -13.71
C LEU A 10 -35.40 -7.33 -14.31
N GLU A 11 -35.40 -7.75 -15.58
CA GLU A 11 -34.19 -8.17 -16.29
C GLU A 11 -33.16 -7.05 -16.39
N LEU A 12 -33.59 -5.84 -16.76
CA LEU A 12 -32.70 -4.67 -16.82
C LEU A 12 -32.11 -4.33 -15.44
N LEU A 13 -32.90 -4.45 -14.37
CA LEU A 13 -32.42 -4.23 -13.01
C LEU A 13 -31.41 -5.30 -12.59
N ILE A 14 -31.66 -6.57 -12.89
CA ILE A 14 -30.73 -7.67 -12.61
C ILE A 14 -29.41 -7.46 -13.36
N HIS A 15 -29.47 -7.05 -14.64
CA HIS A 15 -28.29 -6.76 -15.43
C HIS A 15 -27.49 -5.58 -14.88
N ALA A 16 -28.16 -4.49 -14.50
CA ALA A 16 -27.53 -3.33 -13.89
C ALA A 16 -26.85 -3.68 -12.55
N LEU A 17 -27.48 -4.51 -11.73
CA LEU A 17 -26.92 -5.00 -10.46
C LEU A 17 -25.69 -5.87 -10.68
N LYS A 18 -25.73 -6.80 -11.66
CA LYS A 18 -24.58 -7.64 -12.02
C LYS A 18 -23.40 -6.78 -12.47
N ASN A 19 -23.62 -5.83 -13.38
CA ASN A 19 -22.58 -4.90 -13.81
C ASN A 19 -21.96 -4.15 -12.62
N ARG A 20 -22.78 -3.68 -11.68
CA ARG A 20 -22.26 -2.95 -10.51
C ARG A 20 -21.45 -3.84 -9.58
N ILE A 21 -21.86 -5.10 -9.39
CA ILE A 21 -21.08 -6.08 -8.63
C ILE A 21 -19.73 -6.35 -9.30
N ASP A 22 -19.71 -6.46 -10.63
CA ASP A 22 -18.48 -6.72 -11.37
C ASP A 22 -17.53 -5.53 -11.33
N GLU A 23 -18.03 -4.29 -11.45
CA GLU A 23 -17.23 -3.08 -11.22
C GLU A 23 -16.62 -3.05 -9.81
N VAL A 24 -17.41 -3.38 -8.79
CA VAL A 24 -16.90 -3.45 -7.41
C VAL A 24 -15.83 -4.53 -7.28
N LYS A 25 -16.02 -5.71 -7.87
CA LYS A 25 -15.00 -6.78 -7.86
C LYS A 25 -13.72 -6.34 -8.57
N MET A 26 -13.83 -5.64 -9.71
CA MET A 26 -12.68 -5.11 -10.44
C MET A 26 -11.86 -4.11 -9.60
N ILE A 27 -12.52 -3.35 -8.72
CA ILE A 27 -11.84 -2.42 -7.80
C ILE A 27 -11.26 -3.17 -6.59
N VAL A 28 -12.01 -4.10 -6.02
CA VAL A 28 -11.65 -4.78 -4.77
C VAL A 28 -10.56 -5.83 -4.97
N ALA A 29 -10.55 -6.56 -6.09
CA ALA A 29 -9.59 -7.63 -6.32
C ALA A 29 -8.12 -7.16 -6.29
N PRO A 30 -7.73 -6.06 -6.97
CA PRO A 30 -6.36 -5.54 -6.87
C PRO A 30 -5.97 -5.15 -5.44
N LEU A 31 -6.90 -4.57 -4.67
CA LEU A 31 -6.66 -4.18 -3.27
C LEU A 31 -6.44 -5.41 -2.37
N LEU A 32 -7.17 -6.49 -2.60
CA LEU A 32 -7.00 -7.75 -1.87
C LEU A 32 -5.68 -8.43 -2.22
N THR A 33 -5.27 -8.39 -3.50
CA THR A 33 -3.97 -8.89 -3.94
C THR A 33 -2.84 -8.11 -3.28
N GLU A 34 -2.91 -6.76 -3.27
CA GLU A 34 -1.93 -5.91 -2.60
C GLU A 34 -1.84 -6.21 -1.10
N LEU A 35 -2.99 -6.47 -0.44
CA LEU A 35 -3.03 -6.85 0.96
C LEU A 35 -2.36 -8.22 1.22
N ALA A 36 -2.62 -9.21 0.37
CA ALA A 36 -2.02 -10.54 0.47
C ALA A 36 -0.49 -10.51 0.26
N ASP A 37 -0.02 -9.77 -0.75
CA ASP A 37 1.41 -9.56 -1.01
C ASP A 37 2.09 -8.87 0.19
N HIS A 38 1.38 -7.93 0.82
CA HIS A 38 1.84 -7.25 2.02
C HIS A 38 1.93 -8.19 3.23
N GLU A 39 0.96 -9.07 3.43
CA GLU A 39 0.99 -10.07 4.52
C GLU A 39 2.12 -11.09 4.33
N ASN A 40 2.35 -11.53 3.09
CA ASN A 40 3.48 -12.39 2.75
C ASN A 40 4.83 -11.71 2.99
N PHE A 41 4.94 -10.41 2.69
CA PHE A 41 6.14 -9.66 3.02
C PHE A 41 6.36 -9.58 4.54
N LEU A 42 5.31 -9.31 5.31
CA LEU A 42 5.40 -9.23 6.78
C LEU A 42 5.79 -10.57 7.41
N SER A 43 5.24 -11.68 6.94
CA SER A 43 5.57 -13.01 7.48
C SER A 43 7.03 -13.38 7.24
N GLN A 44 7.57 -13.02 6.07
CA GLN A 44 9.00 -13.18 5.76
C GLN A 44 9.88 -12.28 6.64
N TYR A 45 9.41 -11.09 6.97
CA TYR A 45 10.09 -10.15 7.86
C TYR A 45 10.13 -10.63 9.32
N ASP A 46 8.99 -11.04 9.88
CA ASP A 46 8.87 -11.49 11.28
C ASP A 46 9.64 -12.80 11.55
N SER A 47 9.87 -13.62 10.53
CA SER A 47 10.66 -14.86 10.62
C SER A 47 12.17 -14.68 10.87
N GLY A 48 12.64 -13.43 11.05
CA GLY A 48 14.01 -13.14 11.44
C GLY A 48 15.00 -13.09 10.27
N ASN A 49 14.52 -13.09 9.03
CA ASN A 49 15.35 -12.76 7.88
C ASN A 49 15.71 -11.27 7.97
N SER A 50 16.99 -10.98 8.20
CA SER A 50 17.57 -9.65 8.02
C SER A 50 17.14 -9.07 6.67
N PHE A 51 16.96 -7.74 6.56
CA PHE A 51 16.63 -7.06 5.30
C PHE A 51 17.54 -7.46 4.13
N THR A 52 18.80 -7.82 4.44
CA THR A 52 19.80 -8.32 3.49
C THR A 52 19.51 -9.73 2.94
N ALA A 53 18.72 -10.55 3.62
CA ALA A 53 18.34 -11.91 3.23
C ALA A 53 17.05 -11.95 2.37
N ILE A 54 16.19 -10.92 2.47
CA ILE A 54 15.22 -10.59 1.41
C ILE A 54 16.03 -9.93 0.29
N ASN A 55 16.90 -10.73 -0.30
CA ASN A 55 17.84 -10.32 -1.31
C ASN A 55 17.05 -9.59 -2.39
N TYR A 56 17.26 -8.28 -2.50
CA TYR A 56 16.86 -7.42 -3.61
C TYR A 56 17.64 -7.80 -4.88
N ASN A 57 17.94 -9.09 -5.05
CA ASN A 57 18.37 -9.65 -6.30
C ASN A 57 17.17 -9.57 -7.24
N VAL A 58 17.42 -8.92 -8.38
CA VAL A 58 16.49 -8.66 -9.48
C VAL A 58 15.71 -7.36 -9.32
N ILE A 59 16.38 -6.28 -9.71
CA ILE A 59 15.85 -5.17 -10.52
C ILE A 59 14.35 -5.33 -10.77
N ASN A 60 13.52 -4.54 -10.11
CA ASN A 60 12.13 -4.35 -10.54
C ASN A 60 11.70 -2.94 -10.11
N ASN A 61 11.53 -2.09 -11.11
CA ASN A 61 11.18 -0.67 -11.09
C ASN A 61 10.56 -0.17 -9.76
N PHE A 62 11.16 0.83 -9.09
CA PHE A 62 10.66 1.38 -7.81
C PHE A 62 9.17 1.78 -7.87
N GLU A 63 8.74 2.21 -9.05
CA GLU A 63 7.36 2.55 -9.38
C GLU A 63 6.35 1.42 -9.12
N ILE A 64 6.69 0.16 -9.40
CA ILE A 64 5.77 -0.98 -9.25
C ILE A 64 5.76 -1.58 -7.84
N LEU A 65 6.60 -1.07 -6.93
CA LEU A 65 6.64 -1.58 -5.57
C LEU A 65 5.34 -1.23 -4.80
N PRO A 66 4.83 -2.16 -3.96
CA PRO A 66 3.81 -1.85 -2.97
C PRO A 66 4.27 -0.72 -2.05
N TRP A 67 3.32 0.05 -1.51
CA TRP A 67 3.62 1.24 -0.71
C TRP A 67 4.51 0.97 0.51
N SER A 68 4.32 -0.16 1.19
CA SER A 68 5.18 -0.53 2.32
C SER A 68 6.63 -0.76 1.89
N LYS A 69 6.85 -1.44 0.76
CA LYS A 69 8.19 -1.65 0.19
C LYS A 69 8.81 -0.32 -0.26
N LYS A 70 8.03 0.58 -0.85
CA LYS A 70 8.50 1.94 -1.20
C LYS A 70 8.98 2.71 0.02
N ILE A 71 8.19 2.74 1.09
CA ILE A 71 8.54 3.44 2.34
C ILE A 71 9.81 2.84 2.96
N VAL A 72 9.87 1.51 3.03
CA VAL A 72 11.01 0.82 3.61
C VAL A 72 12.28 1.05 2.77
N GLN A 73 12.18 0.98 1.44
CA GLN A 73 13.29 1.28 0.53
C GLN A 73 13.80 2.71 0.71
N VAL A 74 12.90 3.69 0.81
CA VAL A 74 13.26 5.10 1.03
C VAL A 74 14.01 5.27 2.36
N LEU A 75 13.51 4.68 3.43
CA LEU A 75 14.17 4.73 4.73
C LEU A 75 15.53 4.03 4.68
N PHE A 76 15.59 2.83 4.09
CA PHE A 76 16.81 2.06 3.93
C PHE A 76 17.87 2.85 3.15
N ASP A 77 17.54 3.43 2.00
CA ASP A 77 18.49 4.18 1.19
C ASP A 77 18.93 5.49 1.89
N SER A 78 18.03 6.11 2.65
CA SER A 78 18.31 7.37 3.34
C SER A 78 19.12 7.20 4.64
N GLN A 79 19.15 6.00 5.22
CA GLN A 79 19.86 5.67 6.47
C GLN A 79 19.60 6.65 7.64
N LYS A 80 18.42 7.27 7.67
CA LYS A 80 18.03 8.26 8.69
C LYS A 80 16.54 8.18 9.00
N MET A 81 16.16 8.62 10.19
CA MET A 81 14.75 8.78 10.54
C MET A 81 14.14 9.96 9.78
N MET A 82 12.97 9.77 9.19
CA MET A 82 12.30 10.73 8.33
C MET A 82 10.85 10.96 8.76
N THR A 83 10.37 12.18 8.67
CA THR A 83 8.96 12.52 8.80
C THR A 83 8.14 11.94 7.66
N THR A 84 6.82 11.85 7.83
CA THR A 84 5.91 11.42 6.75
C THR A 84 6.09 12.26 5.48
N ASN A 85 6.28 13.58 5.61
CA ASN A 85 6.44 14.46 4.46
C ASN A 85 7.77 14.23 3.72
N GLU A 86 8.86 14.01 4.45
CA GLU A 86 10.15 13.67 3.85
C GLU A 86 10.08 12.34 3.09
N ILE A 87 9.38 11.35 3.63
CA ILE A 87 9.18 10.05 2.96
C ILE A 87 8.35 10.23 1.68
N VAL A 88 7.27 11.01 1.74
CA VAL A 88 6.43 11.30 0.56
C VAL A 88 7.25 12.00 -0.52
N ALA A 89 8.05 13.01 -0.16
CA ALA A 89 8.89 13.75 -1.10
C ALA A 89 9.90 12.83 -1.80
N GLU A 90 10.55 11.93 -1.05
CA GLU A 90 11.46 10.94 -1.63
C GLU A 90 10.76 9.97 -2.59
N ILE A 91 9.54 9.54 -2.28
CA ILE A 91 8.79 8.64 -3.16
C ILE A 91 8.40 9.36 -4.46
N VAL A 92 7.92 10.60 -4.36
CA VAL A 92 7.56 11.44 -5.53
C VAL A 92 8.79 11.69 -6.40
N ASN A 93 9.93 12.02 -5.80
CA ASN A 93 11.17 12.25 -6.53
C ASN A 93 11.61 11.02 -7.34
N ARG A 94 11.33 9.82 -6.83
CA ARG A 94 11.68 8.54 -7.48
C ARG A 94 10.62 8.03 -8.46
N VAL A 95 9.41 8.60 -8.48
CA VAL A 95 8.32 8.24 -9.40
C VAL A 95 7.79 9.51 -10.08
N PRO A 96 8.41 9.95 -11.18
CA PRO A 96 7.97 11.12 -11.92
C PRO A 96 6.52 10.95 -12.39
N GLY A 97 5.65 11.93 -12.10
CA GLY A 97 4.23 11.89 -12.47
C GLY A 97 3.29 11.29 -11.43
N LEU A 98 3.81 10.81 -10.29
CA LEU A 98 3.00 10.50 -9.13
C LEU A 98 2.41 11.81 -8.57
N ALA A 99 1.07 11.91 -8.51
CA ALA A 99 0.40 13.12 -8.02
C ALA A 99 0.89 13.50 -6.61
N GLU A 100 1.40 14.73 -6.48
CA GLU A 100 2.10 15.17 -5.28
C GLU A 100 1.21 15.25 -4.03
N GLU A 101 -0.11 15.37 -4.16
CA GLU A 101 -0.88 15.96 -3.05
C GLU A 101 -2.16 15.19 -2.67
N SER A 102 -2.29 14.95 -1.37
CA SER A 102 -3.33 14.21 -0.62
C SER A 102 -3.30 12.67 -0.67
N SER A 103 -3.34 12.03 -1.84
CA SER A 103 -3.53 10.57 -1.91
C SER A 103 -2.28 9.81 -1.47
N THR A 104 -1.12 10.15 -2.03
CA THR A 104 0.19 9.61 -1.67
C THR A 104 0.47 9.80 -0.18
N ARG A 105 0.25 11.02 0.33
CA ARG A 105 0.44 11.34 1.76
C ARG A 105 -0.46 10.51 2.66
N SER A 106 -1.74 10.32 2.28
CA SER A 106 -2.69 9.51 3.05
C SER A 106 -2.30 8.04 3.08
N SER A 107 -1.88 7.48 1.94
CA SER A 107 -1.39 6.11 1.84
C SER A 107 -0.15 5.89 2.72
N VAL A 108 0.83 6.79 2.63
CA VAL A 108 2.06 6.71 3.43
C VAL A 108 1.75 6.86 4.93
N ALA A 109 0.95 7.86 5.31
CA ALA A 109 0.57 8.08 6.71
C ALA A 109 -0.19 6.88 7.31
N SER A 110 -1.13 6.30 6.55
CA SER A 110 -1.89 5.12 6.94
C SER A 110 -0.97 3.93 7.23
N ILE A 111 0.00 3.68 6.34
CA ILE A 111 0.93 2.55 6.49
C ILE A 111 1.89 2.77 7.67
N LEU A 112 2.47 3.97 7.79
CA LEU A 112 3.37 4.32 8.89
C LEU A 112 2.69 4.18 10.25
N SER A 113 1.42 4.61 10.35
CA SER A 113 0.63 4.49 11.58
C SER A 113 0.28 3.04 11.90
N ARG A 114 -0.30 2.30 10.96
CA ARG A 114 -0.77 0.91 11.17
C ARG A 114 0.36 -0.08 11.42
N ARG A 115 1.58 0.24 10.99
CA ARG A 115 2.76 -0.64 11.07
C ARG A 115 3.85 -0.12 11.99
N SER A 116 3.56 0.92 12.78
CA SER A 116 4.44 1.34 13.86
C SER A 116 4.59 0.23 14.89
N GLY A 117 5.83 -0.01 15.34
CA GLY A 117 6.17 -1.12 16.26
C GLY A 117 6.30 -2.50 15.58
N LYS A 118 6.05 -2.59 14.26
CA LYS A 118 6.28 -3.82 13.46
C LYS A 118 7.38 -3.62 12.43
N LEU A 119 7.16 -2.68 11.50
CA LEU A 119 8.14 -2.33 10.46
C LEU A 119 8.88 -1.04 10.80
N PHE A 120 8.16 -0.10 11.42
CA PHE A 120 8.64 1.26 11.62
C PHE A 120 8.74 1.59 13.10
N LYS A 121 9.84 2.22 13.49
CA LYS A 121 10.00 2.85 14.78
C LYS A 121 9.65 4.32 14.67
N LYS A 122 8.73 4.82 15.50
CA LYS A 122 8.41 6.24 15.60
C LYS A 122 9.19 6.90 16.74
N ARG A 123 9.86 8.02 16.48
CA ARG A 123 10.54 8.86 17.47
C ARG A 123 10.45 10.32 17.03
N ASP A 124 9.95 11.20 17.89
CA ASP A 124 9.86 12.65 17.66
C ASP A 124 9.22 13.00 16.30
N ASP A 125 8.09 12.35 16.01
CA ASP A 125 7.34 12.44 14.74
C ASP A 125 8.07 11.98 13.47
N LYS A 126 9.23 11.34 13.63
CA LYS A 126 9.99 10.69 12.56
C LYS A 126 9.83 9.17 12.64
N TYR A 127 9.98 8.53 11.49
CA TYR A 127 9.92 7.09 11.31
C TYR A 127 11.29 6.59 10.84
N GLY A 128 11.75 5.49 11.41
CA GLY A 128 12.90 4.73 10.94
C GLY A 128 12.57 3.25 10.85
N LEU A 129 13.49 2.45 10.30
CA LEU A 129 13.33 1.00 10.30
C LEU A 129 13.48 0.46 11.72
N ILE A 130 12.70 -0.58 12.05
CA ILE A 130 12.75 -1.19 13.39
C ILE A 130 14.10 -1.87 13.67
N GLU A 131 14.83 -2.27 12.62
CA GLU A 131 16.15 -2.92 12.68
C GLU A 131 17.31 -2.00 13.08
N TRP A 132 17.18 -0.68 12.94
CA TRP A 132 18.31 0.27 13.14
C TRP A 132 18.81 0.40 14.58
N ASN A 133 18.30 -0.40 15.51
CA ASN A 133 18.62 -0.35 16.93
C ASN A 133 18.89 -1.75 17.53
N LYS A 134 19.32 -2.73 16.73
CA LYS A 134 19.93 -3.95 17.27
C LYS A 134 21.39 -3.72 17.66
#